data_AF-A0A838BSH8-F1
#
_entry.id   AF-A0A838BSH8-F1
#
_cell.length_a   1.000
_cell.length_b   1.000
_cell.length_c   1.000
_cell.angle_alpha   90.00
_cell.angle_beta   90.00
_cell.angle_gamma   90.00
#
_symmetry.space_group_name_H-M   'P 1'
#
loop_
_entity.id
_entity.type
_entity.pdbx_description
1 polymer ?
#
loop_
_entity_poly.entity_id
_entity_poly.type
_entity_poly.pdbx_seq_one_letter_code
_entity_poly.pdbx_strand_id
1 'polypeptide(L)'
;MVLSRSRLLYIGTVLVSGIVLGYVARLNPEWQQTAVPPAAWPFAVSLILDLAIGQLATQGKAEPLTMGDRFVAVIGAGLIVTAMIALG
;
A
#
# COMPACT_ATOMS: atom_id res chain seq x y z
N MET A 1 20.03 -10.84 -1.16
CA MET A 1 18.99 -10.85 -2.21
C MET A 1 18.87 -9.43 -2.75
N VAL A 2 19.25 -9.20 -4.02
CA VAL A 2 19.17 -7.87 -4.63
C VAL A 2 17.71 -7.62 -4.99
N LEU A 3 17.05 -6.63 -4.35
CA LEU A 3 15.68 -6.27 -4.72
C LEU A 3 15.67 -5.70 -6.14
N SER A 4 14.79 -6.20 -7.01
CA SER A 4 14.64 -5.63 -8.36
C SER A 4 14.07 -4.21 -8.28
N ARG A 5 14.45 -3.35 -9.22
CA ARG A 5 14.07 -1.92 -9.23
C ARG A 5 12.55 -1.73 -9.25
N SER A 6 11.84 -2.61 -9.95
CA SER A 6 10.38 -2.70 -10.03
C SER A 6 9.75 -2.97 -8.67
N ARG A 7 10.35 -3.88 -7.89
CA ARG A 7 9.90 -4.25 -6.55
C ARG A 7 10.04 -3.08 -5.57
N LEU A 8 11.17 -2.37 -5.61
CA LEU A 8 11.38 -1.17 -4.79
C LEU A 8 10.38 -0.05 -5.13
N LEU A 9 10.11 0.16 -6.42
CA LEU A 9 9.10 1.13 -6.86
C LEU A 9 7.70 0.77 -6.37
N TYR A 10 7.31 -0.51 -6.44
CA TYR A 10 6.04 -0.99 -5.91
C TYR A 10 5.92 -0.73 -4.40
N ILE A 11 6.90 -1.21 -3.62
CA ILE A 11 6.91 -1.03 -2.15
C ILE A 11 6.87 0.46 -1.82
N GLY A 12 7.70 1.28 -2.48
CA GLY A 12 7.72 2.72 -2.28
C GLY A 12 6.37 3.38 -2.58
N THR A 13 5.71 2.99 -3.68
CA THR A 13 4.40 3.53 -4.07
C THR A 13 3.33 3.19 -3.03
N VAL A 14 3.30 1.94 -2.55
CA VAL A 14 2.36 1.51 -1.51
C VAL A 14 2.62 2.25 -0.19
N LEU A 15 3.88 2.40 0.23
CA LEU A 15 4.23 3.13 1.45
C LEU A 15 3.84 4.61 1.35
N VAL A 16 4.13 5.28 0.23
CA VAL A 16 3.71 6.67 -0.02
C VAL A 16 2.20 6.80 0.02
N SER A 17 1.46 5.83 -0.56
CA SER A 17 0.00 5.81 -0.45
C SER A 17 -0.48 5.71 0.99
N GLY A 18 0.20 4.92 1.83
CA GLY A 18 -0.08 4.84 3.27
C GLY A 18 0.10 6.18 3.98
N ILE A 19 1.13 6.96 3.64
CA ILE A 19 1.33 8.30 4.19
C ILE A 19 0.18 9.23 3.80
N VAL A 20 -0.20 9.24 2.51
CA VAL A 20 -1.30 10.07 2.00
C VAL A 20 -2.61 9.68 2.68
N LEU A 21 -2.94 8.38 2.71
CA LEU A 21 -4.17 7.89 3.33
C LEU A 21 -4.21 8.18 4.83
N GLY A 22 -3.09 8.00 5.54
CA GLY A 22 -2.98 8.32 6.97
C GLY A 22 -3.16 9.81 7.25
N TYR A 23 -2.60 10.68 6.40
CA TYR A 23 -2.80 12.12 6.50
C TYR A 23 -4.27 12.52 6.30
N VAL A 24 -4.93 12.01 5.26
CA VAL A 24 -6.33 12.33 4.98
C VAL A 24 -7.27 11.76 6.07
N ALA A 25 -6.98 10.55 6.57
CA ALA A 25 -7.73 9.95 7.67
C ALA A 25 -7.58 10.75 8.98
N ARG A 26 -6.41 11.34 9.23
CA ARG A 26 -6.19 12.24 10.38
C ARG A 26 -7.01 13.53 10.27
N LEU A 27 -7.15 14.08 9.07
CA LEU A 27 -7.98 15.28 8.85
C LEU A 27 -9.49 15.02 9.03
N ASN A 28 -9.93 13.77 8.94
CA ASN A 28 -11.34 13.38 9.00
C ASN A 28 -11.55 12.25 10.03
N PRO A 29 -11.58 12.56 11.34
CA PRO A 29 -11.66 11.56 12.41
C PRO A 29 -12.90 10.65 12.32
N GLU A 30 -13.97 11.18 11.76
CA GLU A 30 -15.23 10.47 11.48
C GLU A 30 -15.05 9.24 10.56
N TRP A 31 -13.98 9.20 9.76
CA TRP A 31 -13.69 8.06 8.89
C TRP A 31 -13.17 6.84 9.65
N GLN A 32 -12.72 6.98 10.88
CA GLN A 32 -12.33 5.85 11.73
C GLN A 32 -13.52 4.95 12.09
N GLN A 33 -14.75 5.49 12.04
CA GLN A 33 -15.99 4.76 12.36
C GLN A 33 -16.65 4.16 11.13
N THR A 34 -16.05 4.29 9.94
CA THR A 34 -16.56 3.66 8.73
C THR A 34 -16.41 2.15 8.78
N ALA A 35 -17.20 1.43 7.97
CA ALA A 35 -17.17 -0.03 7.92
C ALA A 35 -15.79 -0.61 7.57
N VAL A 36 -14.93 0.16 6.90
CA VAL A 36 -13.55 -0.21 6.59
C VAL A 36 -12.60 0.78 7.25
N PRO A 37 -11.89 0.38 8.33
CA PRO A 37 -11.01 1.29 9.03
C PRO A 37 -9.88 1.77 8.11
N PRO A 38 -9.40 3.02 8.28
CA PRO A 38 -8.34 3.59 7.45
C PRO A 38 -7.07 2.74 7.36
N ALA A 39 -6.74 1.98 8.41
CA ALA A 39 -5.61 1.06 8.44
C ALA A 39 -5.69 -0.04 7.35
N ALA A 40 -6.90 -0.36 6.87
CA ALA A 40 -7.12 -1.34 5.81
C ALA A 40 -7.10 -0.72 4.39
N TRP A 41 -7.14 0.60 4.25
CA TRP A 41 -7.17 1.27 2.94
C TRP A 41 -5.95 1.00 2.05
N PRO A 42 -4.72 0.84 2.59
CA PRO A 42 -3.57 0.44 1.78
C PRO A 42 -3.75 -0.91 1.06
N PHE A 43 -4.61 -1.79 1.55
CA PHE A 43 -4.94 -3.04 0.87
C PHE A 43 -5.65 -2.80 -0.47
N ALA A 44 -6.58 -1.85 -0.51
CA ALA A 44 -7.27 -1.48 -1.76
C ALA A 44 -6.28 -0.92 -2.79
N VAL A 45 -5.33 -0.07 -2.34
CA VAL A 45 -4.26 0.45 -3.20
C VAL A 45 -3.37 -0.68 -3.73
N SER A 46 -2.98 -1.62 -2.86
CA SER A 46 -2.21 -2.80 -3.26
C SER A 46 -2.93 -3.64 -4.30
N LEU A 47 -4.24 -3.83 -4.18
CA LEU A 47 -5.07 -4.56 -5.14
C LEU A 47 -5.09 -3.90 -6.52
N ILE A 48 -5.23 -2.58 -6.56
CA ILE A 48 -5.20 -1.81 -7.82
C ILE A 48 -3.82 -1.93 -8.47
N LEU A 49 -2.74 -1.82 -7.68
CA LEU A 49 -1.37 -1.98 -8.17
C LEU A 49 -1.09 -3.42 -8.62
N ASP A 50 -1.63 -4.43 -7.93
CA ASP A 50 -1.50 -5.83 -8.33
C ASP A 50 -2.19 -6.11 -9.66
N LEU A 51 -3.36 -5.52 -9.90
CA LEU A 51 -4.04 -5.57 -11.20
C LEU A 51 -3.18 -4.93 -12.30
N ALA A 52 -2.65 -3.73 -12.06
CA ALA A 52 -1.82 -3.02 -13.03
C ALA A 52 -0.52 -3.78 -13.34
N ILE A 53 0.16 -4.30 -12.31
CA ILE A 53 1.42 -5.03 -12.46
C ILE A 53 1.16 -6.41 -13.06
N GLY A 54 0.06 -7.08 -12.69
CA GLY A 54 -0.38 -8.32 -13.32
C GLY A 54 -0.58 -8.16 -14.82
N GLN A 55 -1.26 -7.10 -15.26
CA GLN A 55 -1.40 -6.78 -16.68
C GLN A 55 -0.04 -6.51 -17.36
N LEU A 56 0.84 -5.74 -16.73
CA LEU A 56 2.18 -5.47 -17.27
C LEU A 56 3.06 -6.73 -17.34
N ALA A 57 2.91 -7.65 -16.37
CA ALA A 57 3.60 -8.93 -16.34
C ALA A 57 3.13 -9.85 -17.47
N THR A 58 1.82 -9.88 -17.77
CA THR A 58 1.31 -10.63 -18.95
C THR A 58 1.82 -10.09 -20.29
N GLN A 59 2.22 -8.81 -20.34
CA GLN A 59 2.85 -8.19 -21.51
C GLN A 59 4.39 -8.37 -21.54
N GLY A 60 4.97 -9.08 -20.58
CA GLY A 60 6.43 -9.25 -20.45
C GLY A 60 7.18 -7.98 -20.05
N LYS A 61 6.47 -6.94 -19.59
CA LYS A 61 7.05 -5.63 -19.24
C LYS A 61 7.39 -5.47 -17.75
N ALA A 62 6.95 -6.40 -16.91
CA ALA A 62 7.18 -6.37 -15.47
C ALA A 62 7.41 -7.77 -14.90
N GLU A 63 8.26 -7.87 -13.88
CA GLU A 63 8.43 -9.11 -13.13
C GLU A 63 7.21 -9.37 -12.22
N PRO A 64 6.78 -10.64 -12.07
CA PRO A 64 5.72 -10.98 -11.13
C PRO A 64 6.14 -10.64 -9.70
N LEU A 65 5.28 -9.91 -8.98
CA LEU A 65 5.45 -9.65 -7.56
C LEU A 65 5.34 -10.94 -6.75
N THR A 66 6.21 -11.09 -5.74
CA THR A 66 6.08 -12.20 -4.80
C THR A 66 5.04 -11.87 -3.74
N MET A 67 4.38 -12.90 -3.18
CA MET A 67 3.49 -12.74 -2.02
C MET A 67 4.15 -12.00 -0.85
N GLY A 68 5.44 -12.22 -0.62
CA GLY A 68 6.19 -11.56 0.46
C GLY A 68 6.30 -10.04 0.26
N ASP A 69 6.46 -9.57 -0.98
CA ASP A 69 6.58 -8.13 -1.25
C ASP A 69 5.29 -7.39 -1.00
N ARG A 70 4.20 -7.99 -1.46
CA ARG A 70 2.83 -7.51 -1.23
C ARG A 70 2.58 -7.40 0.27
N PHE A 71 2.93 -8.45 1.01
CA PHE A 71 2.74 -8.48 2.45
C PHE A 71 3.52 -7.37 3.17
N VAL A 72 4.82 -7.22 2.87
CA VAL A 72 5.66 -6.17 3.47
C VAL A 72 5.15 -4.77 3.13
N ALA A 73 4.75 -4.55 1.88
CA ALA A 73 4.23 -3.25 1.43
C ALA A 73 2.92 -2.88 2.13
N VAL A 74 1.95 -3.81 2.17
CA VAL A 74 0.62 -3.59 2.77
C VAL A 74 0.72 -3.42 4.29
N ILE A 75 1.45 -4.30 4.98
CA ILE A 75 1.65 -4.21 6.43
C ILE A 75 2.37 -2.91 6.76
N GLY A 76 3.45 -2.58 6.03
CA GLY A 76 4.20 -1.35 6.23
C GLY A 76 3.31 -0.10 6.08
N ALA A 77 2.50 -0.04 5.03
CA ALA A 77 1.59 1.08 4.81
C ALA A 77 0.46 1.14 5.86
N GLY A 78 -0.10 -0.01 6.26
CA GLY A 78 -1.12 -0.07 7.32
C GLY A 78 -0.58 0.38 8.68
N LEU A 79 0.66 0.02 9.02
CA LEU A 79 1.35 0.50 10.21
C LEU A 79 1.62 2.01 10.15
N ILE A 80 2.01 2.54 8.99
CA ILE A 80 2.18 3.99 8.79
C ILE A 80 0.85 4.71 9.05
N VAL A 81 -0.24 4.27 8.43
CA VAL A 81 -1.58 4.86 8.62
C VAL A 81 -1.97 4.84 10.09
N THR A 82 -1.81 3.68 10.74
CA THR A 82 -2.16 3.49 12.15
C THR A 82 -1.33 4.41 13.05
N ALA A 83 -0.02 4.48 12.84
CA ALA A 83 0.88 5.34 13.60
C ALA A 83 0.55 6.82 13.42
N MET A 84 0.23 7.25 12.19
CA MET A 84 -0.14 8.63 11.90
C MET A 84 -1.46 9.04 12.56
N ILE A 85 -2.41 8.11 12.65
CA ILE A 85 -3.68 8.32 13.35
C ILE A 85 -3.48 8.32 14.87
N ALA A 86 -2.64 7.42 15.40
CA ALA A 86 -2.43 7.30 16.85
C ALA A 86 -1.56 8.42 17.45
N LEU A 87 -0.60 8.93 16.68
CA LEU A 87 0.33 9.99 17.11
C LEU A 87 -0.16 11.41 16.81
N GLY A 88 -1.36 11.54 16.23
CA GLY A 88 -1.76 12.75 15.53
C GLY A 88 -3.14 13.26 15.87
#